data_AF-A0A9P8JFF0-F1
#
_entry.id   AF-A0A9P8JFF0-F1
#
_cell.length_a   1.000
_cell.length_b   1.000
_cell.length_c   1.000
_cell.angle_alpha   90.00
_cell.angle_beta   90.00
_cell.angle_gamma   90.00
#
_symmetry.space_group_name_H-M   'P 1'
#
loop_
_entity.id
_entity.type
_entity.pdbx_description
1 polymer ?
#
loop_
_entity_poly.entity_id
_entity_poly.type
_entity_poly.pdbx_seq_one_letter_code
_entity_poly.pdbx_strand_id
1 'polypeptide(L)'
;MSAMSTSTPGLYPMKSAGSDDEEIPDHMVNSFMSNTSSRRPDFGLGGTGDATASDDEEEEALQDPELETTITLVGNVRNRPVFIVDDIIDKAGSWIAAAETVVKRGGATKVYCMATHGLFGGDCLREMDECEQIDAIVVTNAFPIPEEKRKGVRKLVILDVSTLLAESIRRNHHGESISQLFMHHD
;
A
#
# COMPACT_ATOMS: atom_id res chain seq x y z
N MET A 1 -12.76 24.08 -61.99
CA MET A 1 -11.73 24.71 -62.83
C MET A 1 -10.38 24.27 -62.28
N SER A 2 -9.64 23.52 -63.09
CA SER A 2 -8.25 23.06 -62.87
C SER A 2 -7.29 24.26 -62.68
N ALA A 3 -6.12 24.12 -62.05
CA ALA A 3 -4.96 23.53 -62.68
C ALA A 3 -3.93 22.96 -61.68
N MET A 4 -3.37 21.80 -62.06
CA MET A 4 -2.14 21.20 -61.54
C MET A 4 -0.91 21.85 -62.22
N SER A 5 0.27 21.79 -61.59
CA SER A 5 1.48 21.31 -62.27
C SER A 5 2.61 20.94 -61.30
N THR A 6 3.14 19.75 -61.54
CA THR A 6 4.28 19.00 -60.96
C THR A 6 5.66 19.50 -61.39
N SER A 7 6.72 19.26 -60.58
CA SER A 7 8.00 18.65 -61.01
C SER A 7 9.05 18.50 -59.88
N THR A 8 9.39 17.25 -59.53
CA THR A 8 10.67 16.78 -58.93
C THR A 8 11.75 16.65 -60.03
N PRO A 9 13.00 16.13 -59.81
CA PRO A 9 13.91 16.09 -58.65
C PRO A 9 15.33 16.63 -59.00
N GLY A 10 16.19 16.92 -58.02
CA GLY A 10 17.54 17.44 -58.33
C GLY A 10 18.62 17.14 -57.29
N LEU A 11 19.41 16.11 -57.60
CA LEU A 11 20.86 15.92 -57.36
C LEU A 11 21.45 16.07 -55.95
N TYR A 12 21.81 14.93 -55.37
CA TYR A 12 22.90 14.77 -54.40
C TYR A 12 24.26 15.16 -55.02
N PRO A 13 25.13 15.88 -54.31
CA PRO A 13 26.57 15.83 -54.57
C PRO A 13 27.21 14.75 -53.68
N MET A 14 27.89 13.78 -54.31
CA MET A 14 28.91 12.95 -53.66
C MET A 14 30.27 13.65 -53.76
N LYS A 15 30.93 13.85 -52.61
CA LYS A 15 32.39 13.95 -52.39
C LYS A 15 32.61 13.81 -50.87
N SER A 16 32.95 12.64 -50.36
CA SER A 16 34.28 12.01 -50.25
C SER A 16 35.09 12.47 -49.03
N ALA A 17 35.18 11.54 -48.06
CA ALA A 17 36.25 11.30 -47.08
C ALA A 17 36.51 12.35 -45.97
N GLY A 18 36.26 11.94 -44.72
CA GLY A 18 36.91 12.49 -43.53
C GLY A 18 36.06 12.46 -42.26
N SER A 19 36.28 11.42 -41.42
CA SER A 19 36.09 11.34 -39.96
C SER A 19 34.80 11.87 -39.32
N ASP A 20 34.00 10.92 -38.84
CA ASP A 20 32.78 11.06 -38.05
C ASP A 20 33.00 11.66 -36.66
N ASP A 21 32.15 12.61 -36.26
CA ASP A 21 31.83 12.94 -34.86
C ASP A 21 30.44 13.63 -34.85
N GLU A 22 29.36 12.83 -34.83
CA GLU A 22 28.05 13.29 -34.33
C GLU A 22 27.93 12.85 -32.87
N GLU A 23 27.89 13.81 -31.95
CA GLU A 23 27.63 13.59 -30.52
C GLU A 23 26.25 12.97 -30.31
N ILE A 24 26.24 11.72 -29.86
CA ILE A 24 25.03 11.00 -29.43
C ILE A 24 24.66 11.50 -28.02
N PRO A 25 23.40 11.93 -27.75
CA PRO A 25 23.00 12.39 -26.43
C PRO A 25 23.13 11.30 -25.34
N ASP A 26 23.74 11.65 -24.21
CA ASP A 26 24.21 10.77 -23.11
C ASP A 26 23.18 9.87 -22.38
N HIS A 27 21.89 9.88 -22.75
CA HIS A 27 20.86 9.19 -21.95
C HIS A 27 20.44 7.80 -22.47
N MET A 28 21.12 7.26 -23.49
CA MET A 28 20.78 5.97 -24.12
C MET A 28 21.96 4.98 -24.18
N VAL A 29 22.94 5.07 -23.28
CA VAL A 29 24.11 4.14 -23.22
C VAL A 29 24.08 3.13 -22.07
N ASN A 30 23.11 3.17 -21.16
CA ASN A 30 23.09 2.28 -19.99
C ASN A 30 22.26 1.00 -20.17
N SER A 31 22.22 0.43 -21.37
CA SER A 31 21.52 -0.85 -21.58
C SER A 31 22.29 -1.74 -22.54
N PHE A 32 23.34 -2.40 -22.04
CA PHE A 32 23.77 -3.68 -22.62
C PHE A 32 24.35 -4.59 -21.53
N MET A 33 23.78 -5.80 -21.48
CA MET A 33 24.16 -6.91 -20.62
C MET A 33 25.62 -7.32 -20.83
N SER A 34 26.35 -7.62 -19.75
CA SER A 34 27.63 -8.32 -19.81
C SER A 34 27.49 -9.77 -19.35
N ASN A 35 27.80 -10.67 -20.28
CA ASN A 35 27.93 -12.11 -20.09
C ASN A 35 29.41 -12.44 -19.81
N THR A 36 29.65 -13.45 -18.96
CA THR A 36 30.88 -14.27 -18.80
C THR A 36 32.23 -13.65 -18.36
N SER A 37 32.64 -14.06 -17.14
CA SER A 37 33.96 -14.63 -16.76
C SER A 37 35.26 -14.04 -17.32
N SER A 38 36.15 -13.56 -16.44
CA SER A 38 37.47 -14.20 -16.21
C SER A 38 38.38 -13.46 -15.20
N ARG A 39 39.01 -14.25 -14.32
CA ARG A 39 40.21 -14.01 -13.49
C ARG A 39 40.12 -13.13 -12.23
N ARG A 40 40.34 -13.78 -11.08
CA ARG A 40 40.88 -13.19 -9.81
C ARG A 40 42.41 -13.07 -9.94
N PRO A 41 43.10 -12.11 -9.27
CA PRO A 41 43.34 -12.19 -7.83
C PRO A 41 43.25 -10.87 -7.04
N ASP A 42 42.93 -11.07 -5.77
CA ASP A 42 43.35 -10.35 -4.57
C ASP A 42 42.90 -8.90 -4.32
N PHE A 43 42.05 -8.79 -3.29
CA PHE A 43 41.61 -7.60 -2.55
C PHE A 43 40.83 -6.55 -3.35
N GLY A 44 39.52 -6.77 -3.45
CA GLY A 44 38.54 -5.73 -3.80
C GLY A 44 37.19 -6.08 -3.20
N LEU A 45 36.69 -5.20 -2.33
CA LEU A 45 35.43 -5.28 -1.60
C LEU A 45 34.27 -5.65 -2.54
N GLY A 46 33.66 -6.81 -2.31
CA GLY A 46 32.61 -7.35 -3.17
C GLY A 46 32.15 -8.71 -2.67
N GLY A 47 31.74 -8.76 -1.40
CA GLY A 47 31.03 -9.92 -0.88
C GLY A 47 29.67 -9.97 -1.56
N THR A 48 29.38 -11.08 -2.23
CA THR A 48 28.02 -11.50 -2.56
C THR A 48 27.27 -11.61 -1.25
N GLY A 49 26.58 -10.53 -0.87
CA GLY A 49 25.70 -10.48 0.28
C GLY A 49 24.60 -11.49 0.06
N ASP A 50 24.61 -12.47 0.93
CA ASP A 50 23.62 -13.51 1.09
C ASP A 50 22.22 -12.90 1.20
N ALA A 51 21.40 -13.05 0.16
CA ALA A 51 20.00 -12.61 0.17
C ALA A 51 19.09 -13.54 0.99
N THR A 52 19.66 -14.57 1.63
CA THR A 52 18.89 -15.49 2.50
C THR A 52 18.96 -15.12 3.98
N ALA A 53 19.69 -14.07 4.35
CA ALA A 53 19.86 -13.65 5.75
C ALA A 53 19.01 -12.43 6.16
N SER A 54 18.08 -11.96 5.31
CA SER A 54 17.32 -10.72 5.58
C SER A 54 15.85 -10.93 5.94
N ASP A 55 15.29 -12.13 5.74
CA ASP A 55 13.84 -12.33 5.92
C ASP A 55 13.48 -13.04 7.24
N ASP A 56 14.35 -13.90 7.77
CA ASP A 56 13.99 -14.76 8.90
C ASP A 56 13.98 -14.02 10.25
N GLU A 57 14.89 -13.05 10.47
CA GLU A 57 14.97 -12.31 11.75
C GLU A 57 13.85 -11.28 11.93
N GLU A 58 13.38 -10.63 10.85
CA GLU A 58 12.26 -9.69 10.91
C GLU A 58 10.91 -10.43 11.10
N GLU A 59 10.76 -11.63 10.53
CA GLU A 59 9.56 -12.44 10.69
C GLU A 59 9.46 -13.09 12.09
N GLU A 60 10.59 -13.47 12.69
CA GLU A 60 10.65 -13.96 14.08
C GLU A 60 10.32 -12.86 15.11
N ALA A 61 10.72 -11.62 14.87
CA ALA A 61 10.39 -10.50 15.76
C ALA A 61 8.87 -10.19 15.82
N LEU A 62 8.13 -10.52 14.76
CA LEU A 62 6.67 -10.41 14.70
C LEU A 62 5.94 -11.55 15.44
N GLN A 63 6.67 -12.59 15.87
CA GLN A 63 6.13 -13.71 16.64
C GLN A 63 6.32 -13.56 18.15
N ASP A 64 7.07 -12.56 18.62
CA ASP A 64 7.22 -12.31 20.05
C ASP A 64 5.98 -11.56 20.61
N PRO A 65 5.12 -12.24 21.39
CA PRO A 65 3.94 -11.61 21.95
C PRO A 65 4.28 -10.51 22.97
N GLU A 66 5.47 -10.51 23.58
CA GLU A 66 5.85 -9.44 24.53
C GLU A 66 6.08 -8.10 23.82
N LEU A 67 6.63 -8.13 22.60
CA LEU A 67 6.87 -6.93 21.78
C LEU A 67 5.55 -6.24 21.36
N GLU A 68 4.52 -7.01 20.98
CA GLU A 68 3.18 -6.46 20.67
C GLU A 68 2.50 -5.79 21.89
N THR A 69 2.83 -6.22 23.12
CA THR A 69 2.14 -5.73 24.32
C THR A 69 2.66 -4.38 24.86
N THR A 70 3.80 -3.89 24.36
CA THR A 70 4.41 -2.65 24.87
C THR A 70 3.85 -1.42 24.15
N ILE A 71 2.61 -1.04 24.47
CA ILE A 71 1.99 0.17 23.94
C ILE A 71 2.20 1.36 24.87
N THR A 72 2.80 2.43 24.32
CA THR A 72 2.97 3.72 24.99
C THR A 72 1.97 4.73 24.45
N LEU A 73 1.11 5.26 25.31
CA LEU A 73 0.17 6.31 24.96
C LEU A 73 0.87 7.67 24.96
N VAL A 74 0.94 8.32 23.79
CA VAL A 74 1.43 9.69 23.65
C VAL A 74 0.24 10.62 23.37
N GLY A 75 0.06 11.65 24.20
CA GLY A 75 -1.06 12.60 24.11
C GLY A 75 -2.10 12.42 25.22
N ASN A 76 -3.19 13.19 25.14
CA ASN A 76 -4.26 13.18 26.15
C ASN A 76 -5.63 12.86 25.53
N VAL A 77 -6.17 11.70 25.89
CA VAL A 77 -7.48 11.21 25.44
C VAL A 77 -8.52 11.19 26.56
N ARG A 78 -8.21 11.78 27.73
CA ARG A 78 -9.08 11.73 28.90
C ARG A 78 -10.43 12.39 28.61
N ASN A 79 -11.50 11.67 28.96
CA ASN A 79 -12.89 12.10 28.75
C ASN A 79 -13.24 12.34 27.26
N ARG A 80 -12.56 11.67 26.32
CA ARG A 80 -12.82 11.78 24.88
C ARG A 80 -13.07 10.41 24.25
N PRO A 81 -13.91 10.33 23.20
CA PRO A 81 -13.95 9.15 22.35
C PRO A 81 -12.65 9.04 21.55
N VAL A 82 -12.21 7.80 21.32
CA VAL A 82 -11.01 7.49 20.55
C VAL A 82 -11.38 6.64 19.34
N PHE A 83 -10.79 6.97 18.21
CA PHE A 83 -10.85 6.19 16.98
C PHE A 83 -9.46 5.61 16.74
N ILE A 84 -9.36 4.28 16.75
CA ILE A 84 -8.17 3.55 16.34
C ILE A 84 -8.39 3.22 14.87
N VAL A 85 -7.50 3.68 14.01
CA VAL A 85 -7.66 3.61 12.55
C VAL A 85 -6.45 2.93 11.96
N ASP A 86 -6.69 1.96 11.08
CA ASP A 86 -5.68 1.34 10.23
C ASP A 86 -6.29 1.02 8.86
N ASP A 87 -5.52 0.44 7.95
CA ASP A 87 -6.03 -0.05 6.68
C ASP A 87 -6.68 -1.44 6.80
N ILE A 88 -6.11 -2.33 7.64
CA ILE A 88 -6.46 -3.75 7.73
C ILE A 88 -6.60 -4.21 9.19
N ILE A 89 -7.58 -5.09 9.45
CA ILE A 89 -7.66 -5.88 10.68
C ILE A 89 -7.44 -7.36 10.34
N ASP A 90 -6.32 -7.94 10.78
CA ASP A 90 -6.02 -9.36 10.64
C ASP A 90 -5.99 -10.10 11.99
N LYS A 91 -5.15 -9.68 12.94
CA LYS A 91 -5.05 -10.22 14.31
C LYS A 91 -5.60 -9.24 15.33
N ALA A 92 -6.09 -9.73 16.48
CA ALA A 92 -6.71 -8.88 17.49
C ALA A 92 -5.74 -8.27 18.52
N GLY A 93 -4.57 -8.88 18.74
CA GLY A 93 -3.65 -8.55 19.85
C GLY A 93 -3.36 -7.05 19.97
N SER A 94 -2.78 -6.48 18.93
CA SER A 94 -2.47 -5.04 18.87
C SER A 94 -3.69 -4.12 19.03
N TRP A 95 -4.85 -4.48 18.48
CA TRP A 95 -6.09 -3.69 18.61
C TRP A 95 -6.64 -3.69 20.03
N ILE A 96 -6.65 -4.85 20.68
CA ILE A 96 -7.11 -5.01 22.06
C ILE A 96 -6.16 -4.27 23.00
N ALA A 97 -4.85 -4.47 22.86
CA ALA A 97 -3.85 -3.80 23.68
C ALA A 97 -3.95 -2.27 23.54
N ALA A 98 -4.19 -1.77 22.32
CA ALA A 98 -4.38 -0.34 22.08
C ALA A 98 -5.65 0.18 22.76
N ALA A 99 -6.79 -0.48 22.57
CA ALA A 99 -8.06 -0.13 23.21
C ALA A 99 -7.95 -0.11 24.74
N GLU A 100 -7.34 -1.13 25.33
CA GLU A 100 -7.11 -1.21 26.76
C GLU A 100 -6.22 -0.08 27.26
N THR A 101 -5.12 0.21 26.56
CA THR A 101 -4.18 1.29 26.94
C THR A 101 -4.88 2.65 26.97
N VAL A 102 -5.66 2.93 25.93
CA VAL A 102 -6.41 4.17 25.71
C VAL A 102 -7.50 4.39 26.78
N VAL A 103 -8.16 3.32 27.23
CA VAL A 103 -9.17 3.40 28.30
C VAL A 103 -8.53 3.39 29.68
N LYS A 104 -7.74 2.35 30.00
CA LYS A 104 -7.22 2.10 31.36
C LYS A 104 -6.18 3.15 31.78
N ARG A 105 -5.28 3.55 30.86
CA ARG A 105 -4.23 4.55 31.14
C ARG A 105 -4.65 5.95 30.69
N GLY A 106 -5.32 6.06 29.54
CA GLY A 106 -5.69 7.33 28.94
C GLY A 106 -7.00 7.96 29.46
N GLY A 107 -7.91 7.16 30.01
CA GLY A 107 -9.23 7.63 30.46
C GLY A 107 -10.17 8.00 29.32
N ALA A 108 -10.05 7.36 28.16
CA ALA A 108 -10.99 7.52 27.04
C ALA A 108 -12.40 7.06 27.43
N THR A 109 -13.42 7.68 26.83
CA THR A 109 -14.84 7.36 27.12
C THR A 109 -15.39 6.24 26.25
N LYS A 110 -14.88 6.11 25.03
CA LYS A 110 -15.29 5.15 24.02
C LYS A 110 -14.14 4.83 23.09
N VAL A 111 -14.12 3.63 22.51
CA VAL A 111 -13.14 3.20 21.52
C VAL A 111 -13.82 2.60 20.29
N TYR A 112 -13.53 3.17 19.14
CA TYR A 112 -13.98 2.69 17.84
C TYR A 112 -12.78 2.21 17.04
N CYS A 113 -12.79 0.94 16.63
CA CYS A 113 -11.76 0.39 15.75
C CYS A 113 -12.25 0.49 14.30
N MET A 114 -11.48 1.12 13.43
CA MET A 114 -11.86 1.35 12.03
C MET A 114 -10.77 0.82 11.08
N ALA A 115 -11.17 0.05 10.09
CA ALA A 115 -10.27 -0.35 9.01
C ALA A 115 -10.99 -0.43 7.66
N THR A 116 -10.24 -0.36 6.57
CA THR A 116 -10.81 -0.57 5.24
C THR A 116 -11.12 -2.05 5.03
N HIS A 117 -10.17 -2.93 5.35
CA HIS A 117 -10.29 -4.38 5.13
C HIS A 117 -10.39 -5.15 6.44
N GLY A 118 -11.49 -5.87 6.65
CA GLY A 118 -11.64 -6.80 7.77
C GLY A 118 -11.32 -8.24 7.36
N LEU A 119 -10.05 -8.66 7.46
CA LEU A 119 -9.61 -10.03 7.20
C LEU A 119 -10.04 -10.98 8.33
N PHE A 120 -9.87 -10.51 9.57
CA PHE A 120 -10.22 -11.23 10.79
C PHE A 120 -9.69 -12.67 10.81
N GLY A 121 -8.37 -12.84 10.75
CA GLY A 121 -7.69 -14.12 10.85
C GLY A 121 -7.99 -14.84 12.17
N GLY A 122 -8.10 -16.18 12.12
CA GLY A 122 -8.42 -17.00 13.29
C GLY A 122 -9.69 -16.53 14.03
N ASP A 123 -9.56 -16.34 15.35
CA ASP A 123 -10.62 -15.87 16.25
C ASP A 123 -10.62 -14.33 16.45
N CYS A 124 -9.86 -13.58 15.65
CA CYS A 124 -9.67 -12.13 15.81
C CYS A 124 -10.97 -11.36 16.03
N LEU A 125 -11.98 -11.57 15.19
CA LEU A 125 -13.25 -10.85 15.29
C LEU A 125 -13.99 -11.14 16.60
N ARG A 126 -13.89 -12.36 17.13
CA ARG A 126 -14.52 -12.75 18.39
C ARG A 126 -13.79 -12.13 19.57
N GLU A 127 -12.46 -12.22 19.58
CA GLU A 127 -11.63 -11.62 20.62
C GLU A 127 -11.87 -10.10 20.74
N MET A 128 -11.99 -9.41 19.60
CA MET A 128 -12.34 -7.98 19.58
C MET A 128 -13.79 -7.71 20.03
N ASP A 129 -14.76 -8.59 19.69
CA ASP A 129 -16.15 -8.46 20.17
C ASP A 129 -16.26 -8.63 21.69
N GLU A 130 -15.46 -9.54 22.26
CA GLU A 130 -15.41 -9.85 23.69
C GLU A 130 -14.69 -8.77 24.50
N CYS A 131 -13.73 -8.04 23.91
CA CYS A 131 -13.01 -6.96 24.57
C CYS A 131 -13.93 -5.83 25.04
N GLU A 132 -14.14 -5.68 26.35
CA GLU A 132 -15.05 -4.70 26.94
C GLU A 132 -14.71 -3.25 26.55
N GLN A 133 -13.44 -2.95 26.31
CA GLN A 133 -12.97 -1.60 25.99
C GLN A 133 -13.28 -1.16 24.56
N ILE A 134 -13.63 -2.10 23.66
CA ILE A 134 -14.01 -1.78 22.28
C ILE A 134 -15.53 -1.61 22.21
N ASP A 135 -16.00 -0.47 21.72
CA ASP A 135 -17.42 -0.18 21.53
C ASP A 135 -17.94 -0.63 20.16
N ALA A 136 -17.17 -0.41 19.09
CA ALA A 136 -17.53 -0.86 17.74
C ALA A 136 -16.30 -1.19 16.89
N ILE A 137 -16.51 -2.11 15.95
CA ILE A 137 -15.54 -2.53 14.93
C ILE A 137 -16.14 -2.16 13.59
N VAL A 138 -15.60 -1.15 12.93
CA VAL A 138 -16.12 -0.61 11.67
C VAL A 138 -15.18 -1.01 10.54
N VAL A 139 -15.70 -1.78 9.59
CA VAL A 139 -14.97 -2.18 8.37
C VAL A 139 -15.79 -1.90 7.14
N THR A 140 -15.19 -2.01 5.95
CA THR A 140 -15.96 -1.96 4.70
C THR A 140 -16.25 -3.35 4.16
N ASN A 141 -17.14 -3.45 3.16
CA ASN A 141 -17.34 -4.67 2.38
C ASN A 141 -16.29 -4.87 1.26
N ALA A 142 -15.14 -4.17 1.30
CA ALA A 142 -14.04 -4.39 0.36
C ALA A 142 -13.41 -5.79 0.46
N PHE A 143 -13.58 -6.46 1.61
CA PHE A 143 -13.23 -7.88 1.79
C PHE A 143 -14.47 -8.67 2.24
N PRO A 144 -14.79 -9.83 1.65
CA PRO A 144 -15.97 -10.60 2.02
C PRO A 144 -15.80 -11.26 3.39
N ILE A 145 -16.69 -10.95 4.32
CA ILE A 145 -16.71 -11.56 5.66
C ILE A 145 -17.77 -12.66 5.68
N PRO A 146 -17.40 -13.95 5.84
CA PRO A 146 -18.35 -15.06 5.88
C PRO A 146 -19.43 -14.87 6.93
N GLU A 147 -20.67 -15.26 6.63
CA GLU A 147 -21.81 -15.16 7.56
C GLU A 147 -21.52 -15.86 8.89
N GLU A 148 -20.86 -17.02 8.85
CA GLU A 148 -20.47 -17.77 10.06
C GLU A 148 -19.56 -16.99 11.01
N LYS A 149 -18.67 -16.14 10.47
CA LYS A 149 -17.83 -15.25 11.29
C LYS A 149 -18.61 -14.09 11.88
N ARG A 150 -19.68 -13.64 11.21
CA ARG A 150 -20.53 -12.52 11.65
C ARG A 150 -21.56 -12.95 12.70
N LYS A 151 -22.00 -14.22 12.67
CA LYS A 151 -22.98 -14.74 13.63
C LYS A 151 -22.49 -14.57 15.07
N GLY A 152 -23.32 -13.93 15.89
CA GLY A 152 -23.06 -13.72 17.31
C GLY A 152 -22.19 -12.49 17.64
N VAL A 153 -21.61 -11.83 16.63
CA VAL A 153 -20.83 -10.61 16.81
C VAL A 153 -21.79 -9.42 16.91
N ARG A 154 -21.63 -8.60 17.95
CA ARG A 154 -22.54 -7.49 18.25
C ARG A 154 -21.97 -6.13 17.88
N LYS A 155 -20.64 -6.01 17.87
CA LYS A 155 -19.93 -4.74 17.68
C LYS A 155 -19.54 -4.44 16.23
N LEU A 156 -19.71 -5.41 15.33
CA LEU A 156 -19.31 -5.28 13.92
C LEU A 156 -20.29 -4.41 13.13
N VAL A 157 -19.76 -3.40 12.46
CA VAL A 157 -20.44 -2.53 11.51
C VAL A 157 -19.73 -2.63 10.16
N ILE A 158 -20.48 -2.91 9.10
CA ILE A 158 -19.94 -3.01 7.73
C ILE A 158 -20.47 -1.85 6.91
N LEU A 159 -19.56 -1.02 6.40
CA LEU A 159 -19.85 0.08 5.49
C LEU A 159 -19.78 -0.40 4.04
N ASP A 160 -20.80 -0.06 3.25
CA ASP A 160 -20.82 -0.40 1.83
C ASP A 160 -19.99 0.59 1.02
N VAL A 161 -19.00 0.08 0.28
CA VAL A 161 -18.19 0.86 -0.68
C VAL A 161 -18.60 0.62 -2.14
N SER A 162 -19.69 -0.14 -2.38
CA SER A 162 -20.14 -0.49 -3.74
C SER A 162 -20.39 0.75 -4.62
N THR A 163 -20.97 1.81 -4.04
CA THR A 163 -21.27 3.06 -4.77
C THR A 163 -19.99 3.78 -5.19
N LEU A 164 -18.97 3.84 -4.32
CA LEU A 164 -17.68 4.44 -4.63
C LEU A 164 -16.98 3.68 -5.77
N LEU A 165 -17.00 2.35 -5.71
CA LEU A 165 -16.41 1.50 -6.74
C LEU A 165 -17.18 1.60 -8.06
N ALA A 166 -18.52 1.59 -8.03
CA ALA A 166 -19.37 1.70 -9.21
C ALA A 166 -19.15 3.04 -9.93
N GLU A 167 -19.09 4.16 -9.20
CA GLU A 167 -18.80 5.47 -9.79
C GLU A 167 -17.37 5.57 -10.33
N SER A 168 -16.40 4.96 -9.65
CA SER A 168 -15.01 4.88 -10.14
C SER A 168 -14.95 4.19 -11.50
N ILE A 169 -15.63 3.05 -11.64
CA ILE A 169 -15.73 2.30 -12.90
C ILE A 169 -16.44 3.13 -13.97
N ARG A 170 -17.59 3.74 -13.63
CA ARG A 170 -18.38 4.56 -14.55
C ARG A 170 -17.55 5.73 -15.10
N ARG A 171 -16.86 6.47 -14.24
CA ARG A 171 -16.03 7.62 -14.63
C ARG A 171 -14.87 7.20 -15.52
N ASN A 172 -14.16 6.14 -15.14
CA ASN A 172 -13.07 5.60 -15.94
C ASN A 172 -13.54 5.16 -17.33
N HIS A 173 -14.71 4.53 -17.42
CA HIS A 173 -15.29 4.12 -18.70
C HIS A 173 -15.66 5.30 -19.62
N HIS A 174 -16.12 6.42 -19.06
CA HIS A 174 -16.53 7.61 -19.81
C HIS A 174 -15.41 8.65 -20.00
N GLY A 175 -14.18 8.37 -19.52
CA GLY A 175 -13.07 9.33 -19.56
C GLY A 175 -13.28 10.56 -18.66
N GLU A 176 -14.12 10.43 -17.63
CA GLU A 176 -14.37 11.48 -16.65
C GLU A 176 -13.29 11.47 -15.56
N SER A 177 -13.03 12.63 -14.95
CA SER A 177 -12.05 12.70 -13.87
C SER A 177 -12.48 11.89 -12.64
N ILE A 178 -11.59 11.01 -12.18
CA ILE A 178 -11.73 10.26 -10.92
C ILE A 178 -11.55 11.17 -9.70
N SER A 179 -10.75 12.25 -9.82
CA SER A 179 -10.43 13.14 -8.70
C SER A 179 -11.67 13.76 -8.03
N GLN A 180 -12.75 13.87 -8.80
CA GLN A 180 -14.05 14.38 -8.36
C GLN A 180 -14.71 13.50 -7.27
N LEU A 181 -14.33 12.22 -7.15
CA LEU A 181 -14.85 11.33 -6.08
C LEU A 181 -14.27 11.65 -4.70
N PHE A 182 -13.17 12.40 -4.64
CA PHE A 182 -12.43 12.68 -3.41
C PHE A 182 -12.44 14.16 -3.03
N MET A 183 -13.23 14.99 -3.73
CA MET A 183 -13.38 16.39 -3.34
C MET A 183 -14.17 16.46 -2.04
N HIS A 184 -13.58 17.08 -1.02
CA HIS A 184 -14.28 17.39 0.22
C HIS A 184 -15.22 18.57 -0.04
N HIS A 185 -16.51 18.36 0.25
CA HIS A 185 -17.45 19.46 0.37
C HIS A 185 -17.49 19.85 1.84
N ASP A 186 -16.99 21.06 2.14
CA ASP A 186 -17.05 21.69 3.46
C ASP A 186 -18.49 21.94 3.93
#